data_AF-A0A352WTC2-F1
#
_entry.id   AF-A0A352WTC2-F1
#
_cell.length_a   1.000
_cell.length_b   1.000
_cell.length_c   1.000
_cell.angle_alpha   90.00
_cell.angle_beta   90.00
_cell.angle_gamma   90.00
#
_symmetry.space_group_name_H-M   'P 1'
#
loop_
_entity.id
_entity.type
_entity.pdbx_description
1 polymer ?
#
loop_
_entity_poly.entity_id
_entity_poly.type
_entity_poly.pdbx_seq_one_letter_code
_entity_poly.pdbx_strand_id
1 'polypeptide(L)' 'MVNRASMKGTGQLPKFEEDAFRVANTDYFLIPTAEVPVTNLHRKEILEGANLPINYCAYSACFRAEAG' A
#
# COMPACT_ATOMS: atom_id res chain seq x y z
N MET A 1 6.81 4.83 -0.40
CA MET A 1 6.45 4.56 -1.80
C MET A 1 6.21 3.07 -1.97
N VAL A 2 5.33 2.67 -2.89
CA VAL A 2 5.03 1.26 -3.19
C VAL A 2 4.86 1.06 -4.69
N ASN A 3 5.08 -0.16 -5.17
CA ASN A 3 4.80 -0.51 -6.56
C ASN A 3 3.29 -0.63 -6.82
N ARG A 4 2.90 -0.63 -8.10
CA ARG A 4 1.50 -0.79 -8.52
C ARG A 4 0.83 -2.04 -7.97
N ALA A 5 1.56 -3.14 -7.83
CA ALA A 5 1.00 -4.41 -7.36
C ALA A 5 0.54 -4.29 -5.91
N SER A 6 1.29 -3.60 -5.04
CA SER A 6 0.92 -3.31 -3.65
C SER A 6 -0.38 -2.50 -3.57
N MET A 7 -0.50 -1.44 -4.37
CA MET A 7 -1.70 -0.60 -4.44
C MET A 7 -2.95 -1.40 -4.88
N LYS A 8 -2.79 -2.33 -5.83
CA LYS A 8 -3.87 -3.26 -6.22
C LYS A 8 -4.25 -4.23 -5.10
N GLY A 9 -3.25 -4.73 -4.36
CA GLY A 9 -3.48 -5.70 -3.29
C GLY A 9 -4.30 -5.17 -2.11
N THR A 10 -4.28 -3.85 -1.90
CA THR A 10 -5.11 -3.17 -0.89
C THR A 10 -6.32 -2.46 -1.48
N GLY A 11 -6.69 -2.76 -2.72
CA GLY A 11 -7.88 -2.18 -3.38
C GLY A 11 -7.81 -0.69 -3.70
N GLN A 12 -6.63 -0.05 -3.56
CA GLN A 12 -6.44 1.36 -3.89
C GLN A 12 -6.54 1.59 -5.40
N LEU A 13 -5.97 0.66 -6.19
CA LEU A 13 -6.10 0.67 -7.65
C LEU A 13 -7.03 -0.45 -8.13
N PRO A 14 -7.81 -0.23 -9.22
CA PRO A 14 -7.81 0.97 -10.07
C PRO A 14 -8.73 2.11 -9.59
N LYS A 15 -9.55 1.88 -8.56
CA LYS A 15 -10.64 2.80 -8.17
C LYS A 15 -10.17 4.21 -7.82
N PHE A 16 -9.04 4.35 -7.12
CA PHE A 16 -8.52 5.62 -6.62
C PHE A 16 -7.22 6.02 -7.35
N GLU A 17 -7.08 5.69 -8.65
CA GLU A 17 -5.87 6.04 -9.41
C GLU A 17 -5.71 7.55 -9.58
N GLU A 18 -6.82 8.29 -9.72
CA GLU A 18 -6.81 9.75 -9.85
C GLU A 18 -6.41 10.46 -8.55
N ASP A 19 -6.70 9.84 -7.40
CA ASP A 19 -6.31 10.33 -6.07
C ASP A 19 -4.86 9.98 -5.68
N ALA A 20 -4.17 9.15 -6.46
CA ALA A 20 -2.86 8.62 -6.14
C ALA A 20 -1.74 9.38 -6.86
N PHE A 21 -0.73 9.82 -6.11
CA PHE A 21 0.46 10.42 -6.70
C PHE A 21 1.43 9.35 -7.24
N ARG A 22 1.50 9.21 -8.55
CA ARG A 22 2.54 8.42 -9.24
C ARG A 22 3.83 9.24 -9.36
N VAL A 23 4.96 8.65 -9.00
CA VAL A 23 6.27 9.29 -9.19
C VAL A 23 6.65 9.25 -10.67
N ALA A 24 6.94 10.42 -11.24
CA ALA A 24 7.28 10.57 -12.65
C ALA A 24 8.45 9.65 -13.06
N ASN A 25 8.38 9.10 -14.28
CA ASN A 25 9.37 8.18 -14.84
C ASN A 25 9.56 6.87 -14.05
N THR A 26 8.57 6.46 -13.24
CA THR A 26 8.57 5.20 -12.50
C THR A 26 7.17 4.55 -12.48
N ASP A 27 7.08 3.30 -12.01
CA ASP A 27 5.80 2.64 -11.66
C ASP A 27 5.58 2.56 -10.13
N TYR A 28 6.08 3.58 -9.42
CA TYR A 28 5.90 3.72 -7.97
C TYR A 28 4.89 4.82 -7.64
N PHE A 29 4.20 4.61 -6.53
CA PHE A 29 3.19 5.50 -5.98
C PHE A 29 3.61 5.97 -4.58
N LEU A 30 3.32 7.23 -4.26
CA LEU A 30 3.26 7.69 -2.88
C LEU A 30 2.03 7.05 -2.21
N ILE A 31 2.18 6.66 -0.94
CA ILE A 31 1.13 5.89 -0.25
C ILE A 31 0.10 6.84 0.38
N PRO A 32 -1.21 6.51 0.30
CA PRO A 32 -2.26 7.29 0.96
C PRO A 32 -2.45 6.92 2.44
N THR A 33 -1.82 5.84 2.89
CA THR A 33 -1.84 5.30 4.26
C THR A 33 -0.72 4.26 4.45
N ALA A 34 -0.26 4.08 5.69
CA ALA A 34 0.69 3.03 6.08
C ALA A 34 0.16 1.60 5.82
N GLU A 35 -1.16 1.43 5.73
CA GLU A 35 -1.80 0.15 5.44
C GLU A 35 -1.27 -0.47 4.13
N VAL A 36 -1.05 0.32 3.08
CA VAL A 36 -0.64 -0.20 1.77
C VAL A 36 0.66 -1.00 1.84
N PRO A 37 1.78 -0.48 2.37
CA PRO A 37 2.98 -1.29 2.53
C PRO A 37 2.82 -2.38 3.61
N VAL A 38 2.16 -2.09 4.74
CA VAL A 38 2.05 -3.03 5.87
C VAL A 38 1.31 -4.31 5.48
N THR A 39 0.15 -4.20 4.84
CA THR A 39 -0.63 -5.36 4.36
C THR A 39 0.13 -6.18 3.32
N ASN A 40 1.13 -5.59 2.67
CA ASN A 40 1.93 -6.23 1.64
C ASN A 40 3.26 -6.81 2.12
N LEU A 41 3.61 -6.68 3.40
CA LEU A 41 4.86 -7.21 3.96
C LEU A 41 5.03 -8.72 3.69
N HIS A 42 3.95 -9.48 3.87
CA HIS A 42 3.92 -10.94 3.71
C HIS A 42 3.34 -11.39 2.37
N ARG A 43 3.38 -10.54 1.35
CA ARG A 43 2.82 -10.88 0.03
C ARG A 43 3.57 -12.08 -0.53
N LYS A 44 2.81 -13.12 -0.92
CA LYS A 44 3.31 -14.41 -1.45
C LYS A 44 4.08 -15.25 -0.42
N GLU A 45 3.87 -15.01 0.87
CA GLU A 45 4.36 -15.86 1.95
C GLU A 45 3.25 -16.77 2.47
N ILE A 46 3.62 -17.95 2.97
CA ILE A 46 2.73 -18.81 3.75
C ILE A 46 3.15 -18.63 5.21
N LEU A 47 2.27 -18.05 6.02
CA LEU A 47 2.53 -17.81 7.43
C LEU A 47 2.22 -19.07 8.25
N GLU A 48 3.07 -19.37 9.23
CA GLU A 48 2.77 -20.40 10.21
C GLU A 48 1.68 -19.93 11.16
N GLY A 49 0.69 -20.79 11.43
CA GLY A 49 -0.44 -20.43 12.31
C GLY A 49 -0.02 -20.05 13.73
N ALA A 50 1.10 -20.59 14.22
CA ALA A 50 1.67 -20.25 15.53
C ALA A 50 2.15 -18.80 15.64
N ASN A 51 2.40 -18.13 14.50
CA ASN A 51 2.82 -16.73 14.46
C ASN A 51 1.64 -15.74 14.48
N LEU A 52 0.39 -16.23 14.46
CA LEU A 52 -0.81 -15.41 14.45
C LEU A 52 -1.36 -15.20 15.87
N PRO A 53 -1.94 -14.02 16.19
CA PRO A 53 -2.11 -12.86 15.31
C PRO A 53 -0.81 -12.04 15.14
N ILE A 54 -0.63 -11.45 13.97
CA ILE A 54 0.44 -10.48 13.71
C ILE A 54 -0.15 -9.08 13.80
N ASN A 55 0.37 -8.28 14.72
CA ASN A 55 -0.10 -6.92 14.97
C ASN A 55 0.99 -5.91 14.59
N TYR A 56 0.68 -5.02 13.65
CA TYR A 56 1.57 -3.95 13.23
C TYR A 56 1.05 -2.58 13.66
N CYS A 57 1.96 -1.76 14.18
CA CYS A 57 1.77 -0.32 14.34
C CYS A 57 2.84 0.37 13.50
N ALA A 58 2.43 1.26 12.61
CA ALA A 58 3.34 1.93 11.69
C ALA A 58 2.97 3.41 11.57
N TYR A 59 4.00 4.24 11.48
CA TYR A 59 3.89 5.65 11.14
C TYR A 59 4.42 5.86 9.72
N SER A 60 3.71 6.66 8.92
CA SER A 60 4.17 7.06 7.59
C SER A 60 3.64 8.45 7.22
N ALA A 61 4.40 9.18 6.40
CA ALA A 61 3.84 10.29 5.64
C ALA A 61 2.82 9.75 4.62
N CYS A 62 1.64 10.39 4.56
CA CYS A 62 0.51 9.98 3.74
C CYS A 62 0.20 11.08 2.71
N PHE A 63 -0.02 10.69 1.46
CA PHE A 63 -0.22 11.61 0.36
C PHE A 63 -1.49 11.24 -0.42
N ARG A 64 -2.38 12.21 -0.60
CA ARG A 64 -3.63 12.09 -1.35
C ARG A 64 -3.80 13.33 -2.21
N ALA A 65 -4.22 13.16 -3.45
CA ALA A 65 -4.46 14.29 -4.33
C ALA A 65 -5.70 15.09 -3.93
N GLU A 66 -6.62 14.46 -3.17
CA GLU A 66 -7.91 15.02 -2.79
C GLU A 66 -8.64 15.53 -4.05
N ALA A 67 -8.67 14.70 -5.10
CA ALA A 67 -9.31 15.00 -6.36
C ALA A 67 -10.82 14.74 -6.21
N GLY A 68 -11.48 15.59 -5.42
CA GLY A 68 -12.90 15.54 -5.09
C GLY A 68 -13.44 16.88 -4.65
#